data_AF-A0A242M883-F1
#
_entry.id   AF-A0A242M883-F1
#
_cell.length_a   1.000
_cell.length_b   1.000
_cell.length_c   1.000
_cell.angle_alpha   90.00
_cell.angle_beta   90.00
_cell.angle_gamma   90.00
#
_symmetry.space_group_name_H-M   'P 1'
#
loop_
_entity.id
_entity.type
_entity.pdbx_description
1 polymer ?
#
loop_
_entity_poly.entity_id
_entity_poly.type
_entity_poly.pdbx_seq_one_letter_code
_entity_poly.pdbx_strand_id
1 'polypeptide(L)'
;MAAAARKLAASAGMIAVALAFQLAQADETPQQTITLEGLAKPADILIDRWGVPHIFAASEQDGFFVQGFNAARDRLFQIDLWRRRGMGQLAEVFGPAYVEQDKATHLFLYRGDMTAEWKRYGPDAKPVATRFAAGAGAQTQ
;
A
#
# COMPACT_ATOMS: atom_id res chain seq x y z
N MET A 1 -33.58 -53.38 -7.26
CA MET A 1 -32.49 -52.71 -8.03
C MET A 1 -32.74 -51.22 -8.31
N ALA A 2 -33.97 -50.69 -8.28
CA ALA A 2 -34.26 -49.27 -8.60
C ALA A 2 -33.79 -48.21 -7.57
N ALA A 3 -33.63 -48.57 -6.28
CA ALA A 3 -33.22 -47.63 -5.23
C ALA A 3 -31.73 -47.26 -5.26
N ALA A 4 -30.86 -48.13 -5.77
CA ALA A 4 -29.42 -47.87 -5.90
C ALA A 4 -29.14 -46.87 -7.03
N ALA A 5 -29.86 -46.97 -8.16
CA ALA A 5 -29.71 -46.07 -9.30
C ALA A 5 -30.13 -44.62 -8.99
N ARG A 6 -31.15 -44.43 -8.14
CA ARG A 6 -31.58 -43.09 -7.68
C ARG A 6 -30.56 -42.40 -6.76
N LYS A 7 -29.87 -43.15 -5.89
CA LYS A 7 -28.84 -42.61 -5.00
C LYS A 7 -27.59 -42.17 -5.78
N LEU A 8 -27.21 -42.92 -6.82
CA LEU A 8 -26.12 -42.58 -7.73
C LEU A 8 -26.42 -41.33 -8.59
N ALA A 9 -27.67 -41.14 -9.02
CA ALA A 9 -28.05 -39.95 -9.78
C ALA A 9 -28.08 -38.68 -8.91
N ALA A 10 -28.52 -38.79 -7.65
CA ALA A 10 -28.54 -37.68 -6.70
C ALA A 10 -27.13 -37.23 -6.27
N SER A 11 -26.19 -38.17 -6.10
CA SER A 11 -24.79 -37.84 -5.79
C SER A 11 -24.06 -37.23 -6.99
N ALA A 12 -24.31 -37.72 -8.21
CA ALA A 12 -23.78 -37.11 -9.44
C ALA A 12 -24.30 -35.68 -9.65
N GLY A 13 -25.57 -35.43 -9.36
CA GLY A 13 -26.15 -34.09 -9.39
C GLY A 13 -25.52 -33.14 -8.36
N MET A 14 -25.30 -33.60 -7.12
CA MET A 14 -24.62 -32.80 -6.09
C MET A 14 -23.15 -32.51 -6.44
N ILE A 15 -22.43 -33.48 -7.01
CA ILE A 15 -21.05 -33.28 -7.46
C ILE A 15 -21.00 -32.28 -8.62
N ALA A 16 -21.93 -32.37 -9.57
CA ALA A 16 -22.01 -31.42 -10.69
C ALA A 16 -22.36 -30.01 -10.22
N VAL A 17 -23.27 -29.87 -9.24
CA VAL A 17 -23.61 -28.57 -8.63
C VAL A 17 -22.45 -28.01 -7.83
N ALA A 18 -21.76 -28.82 -7.04
CA ALA A 18 -20.58 -28.39 -6.28
C ALA A 18 -19.45 -27.95 -7.21
N LEU A 19 -19.19 -28.70 -8.28
CA LEU A 19 -18.17 -28.37 -9.27
C LEU A 19 -18.52 -27.10 -10.05
N ALA A 20 -19.79 -26.93 -10.45
CA ALA A 20 -20.26 -25.70 -11.09
C ALA A 20 -20.16 -24.49 -10.15
N PHE A 21 -20.44 -24.67 -8.87
CA PHE A 21 -20.29 -23.62 -7.85
C PHE A 21 -18.81 -23.27 -7.61
N GLN A 22 -17.91 -24.25 -7.59
CA GLN A 22 -16.46 -24.03 -7.47
C GLN A 22 -15.85 -23.35 -8.70
N LEU A 23 -16.32 -23.69 -9.91
CA LEU A 23 -15.91 -23.01 -11.13
C LEU A 23 -16.48 -21.58 -11.21
N ALA A 24 -17.69 -21.34 -10.69
CA ALA A 24 -18.28 -20.00 -10.62
C ALA A 24 -17.57 -19.07 -9.61
N GLN A 25 -16.94 -19.64 -8.58
CA GLN A 25 -16.19 -18.91 -7.55
C GLN A 25 -14.70 -18.71 -7.90
N ALA A 26 -14.23 -19.27 -9.02
CA ALA A 26 -12.80 -19.34 -9.32
C ALA A 26 -12.19 -18.02 -9.86
N ASP A 27 -12.99 -17.01 -10.23
CA ASP A 27 -12.51 -15.86 -11.02
C ASP A 27 -12.84 -14.46 -10.44
N GLU A 28 -13.38 -14.34 -9.22
CA GLU A 28 -13.55 -13.02 -8.62
C GLU A 28 -12.20 -12.51 -8.09
N THR A 29 -11.45 -11.80 -8.95
CA THR A 29 -10.33 -10.99 -8.49
C THR A 29 -10.90 -9.92 -7.55
N PRO A 30 -10.47 -9.85 -6.27
CA PRO A 30 -11.01 -8.89 -5.34
C PRO A 30 -10.79 -7.47 -5.86
N GLN A 31 -11.86 -6.80 -6.28
CA GLN A 31 -11.82 -5.41 -6.69
C GLN A 31 -12.23 -4.54 -5.51
N GLN A 32 -11.31 -3.69 -5.08
CA GLN A 32 -11.56 -2.74 -4.00
C GLN A 32 -11.44 -1.32 -4.55
N THR A 33 -12.51 -0.54 -4.38
CA THR A 33 -12.49 0.90 -4.66
C THR A 33 -12.34 1.65 -3.34
N ILE A 34 -11.34 2.53 -3.27
CA ILE A 34 -11.05 3.35 -2.09
C ILE A 34 -11.11 4.81 -2.52
N THR A 35 -11.88 5.62 -1.79
CA THR A 35 -11.91 7.07 -1.99
C THR A 35 -10.81 7.70 -1.17
N LEU A 36 -9.90 8.44 -1.81
CA LEU A 36 -8.78 9.10 -1.15
C LEU A 36 -8.87 10.61 -1.31
N GLU A 37 -8.81 11.34 -0.21
CA GLU A 37 -8.71 12.80 -0.24
C GLU A 37 -7.37 13.22 -0.88
N GLY A 38 -7.41 14.16 -1.83
CA GLY A 38 -6.21 14.69 -2.50
C GLY A 38 -5.80 13.96 -3.78
N LEU A 39 -6.48 12.88 -4.16
CA LEU A 39 -6.40 12.27 -5.49
C LEU A 39 -7.30 13.05 -6.46
N ALA A 40 -6.74 13.59 -7.55
CA ALA A 40 -7.48 14.47 -8.44
C ALA A 40 -8.29 13.71 -9.52
N LYS A 41 -7.74 12.60 -10.02
CA LYS A 41 -8.38 11.73 -11.01
C LYS A 41 -8.31 10.27 -10.55
N PRO A 42 -9.27 9.41 -10.97
CA PRO A 42 -9.20 7.99 -10.70
C PRO A 42 -7.87 7.38 -11.15
N ALA A 43 -7.40 6.39 -10.39
CA ALA A 43 -6.18 5.65 -10.64
C ALA A 43 -6.37 4.21 -10.20
N ASP A 44 -5.69 3.29 -10.86
CA ASP A 44 -5.80 1.85 -10.64
C ASP A 44 -4.47 1.27 -10.16
N ILE A 45 -4.55 0.29 -9.26
CA ILE A 45 -3.41 -0.50 -8.82
C ILE A 45 -3.71 -1.97 -9.14
N LEU A 46 -2.98 -2.53 -10.11
CA LEU A 46 -3.07 -3.95 -10.46
C LEU A 46 -1.93 -4.71 -9.78
N ILE A 47 -2.26 -5.67 -8.92
CA ILE A 47 -1.25 -6.52 -8.28
C ILE A 47 -1.09 -7.79 -9.10
N ASP A 48 0.13 -8.04 -9.57
CA ASP A 48 0.40 -9.26 -10.33
C ASP A 48 0.54 -10.50 -9.42
N ARG A 49 0.72 -11.67 -10.05
CA ARG A 49 0.91 -12.96 -9.36
C ARG A 49 2.10 -13.02 -8.38
N TRP A 50 3.04 -12.08 -8.46
CA TRP A 50 4.21 -11.99 -7.60
C TRP A 50 4.03 -10.93 -6.50
N GLY A 51 2.87 -10.28 -6.43
CA GLY A 51 2.60 -9.19 -5.51
C GLY A 51 3.18 -7.86 -5.96
N VAL A 52 3.59 -7.72 -7.23
CA VAL A 52 4.14 -6.45 -7.74
C VAL A 52 3.01 -5.52 -8.17
N PRO A 53 2.96 -4.28 -7.63
CA PRO A 53 1.94 -3.30 -7.99
C PRO A 53 2.28 -2.58 -9.30
N HIS A 54 1.35 -2.61 -10.24
CA HIS A 54 1.36 -1.83 -11.48
C HIS A 54 0.36 -0.69 -11.33
N ILE A 55 0.87 0.56 -11.32
CA ILE A 55 0.09 1.76 -11.03
C ILE A 55 -0.25 2.48 -12.32
N PHE A 56 -1.54 2.75 -12.53
CA PHE A 56 -2.05 3.49 -13.67
C PHE A 56 -2.72 4.78 -13.17
N ALA A 57 -2.24 5.93 -13.65
CA ALA A 57 -2.79 7.23 -13.29
C ALA A 57 -2.85 8.15 -14.51
N ALA A 58 -3.86 9.02 -14.53
CA ALA A 58 -4.08 9.97 -15.63
C ALA A 58 -3.17 11.22 -15.55
N SER A 59 -2.39 11.37 -14.49
CA SER A 59 -1.41 12.44 -14.33
C SER A 59 -0.20 11.94 -13.54
N GLU A 60 0.96 12.55 -13.78
CA GLU A 60 2.19 12.22 -13.04
C GLU A 60 2.04 12.56 -11.53
N GLN A 61 1.35 13.66 -11.21
CA GLN A 61 1.08 14.09 -9.84
C GLN A 61 0.19 13.08 -9.08
N ASP A 62 -0.81 12.50 -9.75
CA ASP A 62 -1.62 11.41 -9.18
C ASP A 62 -0.83 10.09 -9.14
N GLY A 63 0.03 9.83 -10.13
CA GLY A 63 0.94 8.69 -10.13
C GLY A 63 1.82 8.63 -8.89
N PHE A 64 2.48 9.74 -8.54
CA PHE A 64 3.30 9.82 -7.32
C PHE A 64 2.48 9.72 -6.04
N PHE A 65 1.27 10.30 -6.01
CA PHE A 65 0.37 10.16 -4.88
C PHE A 65 -0.02 8.69 -4.65
N VAL A 66 -0.49 8.01 -5.70
CA VAL A 66 -0.91 6.60 -5.63
C VAL A 66 0.29 5.69 -5.33
N GLN A 67 1.48 6.02 -5.82
CA GLN A 67 2.71 5.33 -5.47
C GLN A 67 3.02 5.41 -3.97
N GLY A 68 2.88 6.59 -3.37
CA GLY A 68 3.01 6.78 -1.92
C GLY A 68 1.99 5.98 -1.13
N PHE A 69 0.72 6.04 -1.55
CA PHE A 69 -0.37 5.25 -0.95
C PHE A 69 -0.07 3.76 -0.99
N ASN A 70 0.29 3.21 -2.15
CA ASN A 70 0.60 1.80 -2.30
C ASN A 70 1.81 1.38 -1.45
N ALA A 71 2.86 2.23 -1.38
CA ALA A 71 4.02 1.97 -0.54
C ALA A 71 3.65 1.89 0.95
N ALA A 72 2.76 2.79 1.41
CA ALA A 72 2.23 2.74 2.76
C ALA A 72 1.35 1.52 2.99
N ARG A 73 0.46 1.16 2.06
CA ARG A 73 -0.44 -0.01 2.18
C ARG A 73 0.31 -1.28 2.58
N ASP A 74 1.44 -1.52 1.91
CA ASP A 74 2.19 -2.77 2.09
C ASP A 74 3.32 -2.64 3.13
N ARG A 75 3.83 -1.42 3.38
CA ARG A 75 5.07 -1.20 4.18
C ARG A 75 4.96 -0.10 5.24
N LEU A 76 3.76 0.25 5.69
CA LEU A 76 3.54 1.35 6.65
C LEU A 76 4.45 1.24 7.88
N PHE A 77 4.53 0.05 8.49
CA PHE A 77 5.38 -0.17 9.66
C PHE A 77 6.86 0.14 9.38
N GLN A 78 7.38 -0.31 8.25
CA GLN A 78 8.78 -0.07 7.87
C GLN A 78 9.04 1.41 7.61
N ILE A 79 8.12 2.08 6.90
CA ILE A 79 8.22 3.51 6.61
C ILE A 79 8.17 4.34 7.90
N ASP A 80 7.23 4.07 8.80
CA ASP A 80 7.15 4.80 10.08
C ASP A 80 8.37 4.53 10.96
N LEU A 81 8.83 3.28 11.03
CA LEU A 81 10.03 2.92 11.77
C LEU A 81 11.27 3.66 11.26
N TRP A 82 11.45 3.74 9.93
CA TRP A 82 12.56 4.49 9.32
C TRP A 82 12.43 5.99 9.53
N ARG A 83 11.21 6.54 9.43
CA ARG A 83 10.94 7.94 9.74
C ARG A 83 11.32 8.26 11.19
N ARG A 84 10.88 7.45 12.16
CA ARG A 84 11.20 7.63 13.59
C ARG A 84 12.70 7.51 13.84
N ARG A 85 13.36 6.50 13.25
CA ARG A 85 14.81 6.33 13.35
C ARG A 85 15.55 7.55 12.81
N GLY A 86 15.17 8.04 11.64
CA GLY A 86 15.81 9.18 10.99
C GLY A 86 15.54 10.51 11.70
N MET A 87 14.40 10.63 12.38
CA MET A 87 14.02 11.82 13.15
C MET A 87 14.48 11.80 14.61
N GLY A 88 15.02 10.68 15.11
CA GLY A 88 15.40 10.55 16.52
C GLY A 88 14.19 10.40 17.45
N GLN A 89 13.23 9.55 17.08
CA GLN A 89 11.96 9.33 17.79
C GLN A 89 11.70 7.85 18.13
N LEU A 90 12.74 7.02 18.22
CA LEU A 90 12.56 5.59 18.53
C LEU A 90 12.23 5.34 20.00
N ALA A 91 12.73 6.18 20.90
CA ALA A 91 12.45 6.06 22.33
C ALA A 91 10.95 6.24 22.65
N GLU A 92 10.19 6.94 21.80
CA GLU A 92 8.73 7.08 21.92
C GLU A 92 8.00 5.72 21.85
N VAL A 93 8.53 4.76 21.08
CA VAL A 93 7.86 3.48 20.79
C VAL A 93 8.59 2.27 21.36
N PHE A 94 9.91 2.34 21.55
CA PHE A 94 10.74 1.25 22.08
C PHE A 94 11.32 1.53 23.48
N GLY A 95 11.07 2.72 24.02
CA GLY A 95 11.42 3.07 25.39
C GLY A 95 12.86 3.56 25.60
N PRO A 96 13.28 3.71 26.87
CA PRO A 96 14.46 4.47 27.26
C PRO A 96 15.80 3.99 26.67
N ALA A 97 15.89 2.71 26.29
CA ALA A 97 17.10 2.14 25.70
C ALA A 97 17.55 2.84 24.41
N TYR A 98 16.64 3.55 23.71
CA TYR A 98 16.91 4.25 22.46
C TYR A 98 17.22 5.75 22.64
N VAL A 99 17.19 6.28 23.86
CA VAL A 99 17.37 7.74 24.11
C VAL A 99 18.72 8.25 23.63
N GLU A 100 19.82 7.52 23.87
CA GLU A 100 21.15 7.94 23.41
C GLU A 100 21.28 7.90 21.88
N GLN A 101 20.61 6.94 21.23
CA GLN A 101 20.54 6.89 19.77
C GLN A 101 19.76 8.09 19.23
N ASP A 102 18.61 8.43 19.80
CA ASP A 102 17.79 9.57 19.38
C ASP A 102 18.55 10.89 19.56
N LYS A 103 19.27 11.06 20.68
CA LYS A 103 20.18 12.20 20.91
C LYS A 103 21.25 12.30 19.83
N ALA A 104 21.90 11.18 19.50
CA ALA A 104 22.92 11.16 18.45
C ALA A 104 22.33 11.51 17.08
N THR A 105 21.17 10.95 16.71
CA THR A 105 20.46 11.28 15.47
C THR A 105 20.17 12.77 15.38
N HIS A 106 19.73 13.40 16.47
CA HIS A 106 19.47 14.83 16.50
C HIS A 106 20.69 15.69 16.15
N LEU A 107 21.92 15.22 16.37
CA LEU A 107 23.14 15.94 15.98
C LEU A 107 23.36 15.95 14.46
N PHE A 108 22.83 14.95 13.74
CA PHE A 108 22.96 14.82 12.29
C PHE A 108 21.78 15.40 11.49
N LEU A 109 20.69 15.78 12.16
CA LEU A 109 19.53 16.37 11.49
C LEU A 109 19.89 17.71 10.84
N TYR A 110 19.64 17.81 9.54
CA TYR A 110 19.74 19.07 8.81
C TYR A 110 18.67 20.05 9.29
N ARG A 111 19.09 21.27 9.64
CA ARG A 111 18.24 22.36 10.13
C ARG A 111 18.47 23.67 9.36
N GLY A 112 19.09 23.59 8.19
CA GLY A 112 19.33 24.75 7.34
C GLY A 112 18.09 25.16 6.54
N ASP A 113 18.27 26.10 5.62
CA ASP A 113 17.18 26.54 4.75
C ASP A 113 16.79 25.41 3.78
N MET A 114 15.58 24.86 3.99
CA MET A 114 15.03 23.83 3.12
C MET A 114 14.72 24.35 1.71
N THR A 115 14.42 25.65 1.55
CA THR A 115 14.19 26.23 0.23
C THR A 115 15.47 26.22 -0.60
N ALA A 116 16.59 26.64 -0.02
CA ALA A 116 17.89 26.54 -0.64
C ALA A 116 18.31 25.08 -0.91
N GLU A 117 18.02 24.17 0.02
CA GLU A 117 18.33 22.75 -0.15
C GLU A 117 17.53 22.12 -1.31
N TRP A 118 16.22 22.36 -1.38
CA TRP A 118 15.38 21.84 -2.48
C TRP A 118 15.84 22.34 -3.86
N LYS A 119 16.34 23.58 -3.96
CA LYS A 119 16.88 24.14 -5.20
C LYS A 119 18.14 23.44 -5.71
N ARG A 120 18.83 22.64 -4.88
CA ARG A 120 19.97 21.81 -5.30
C ARG A 120 19.52 20.58 -6.08
N TYR A 121 18.26 20.18 -5.91
CA TYR A 121 17.62 19.14 -6.70
C TYR A 121 16.89 19.78 -7.90
N GLY A 122 16.42 18.95 -8.83
CA GLY A 122 15.62 19.41 -9.96
C GLY A 122 14.33 20.11 -9.51
N PRO A 123 13.72 20.95 -10.37
CA PRO A 123 12.53 21.74 -10.02
C PRO A 123 11.34 20.87 -9.56
N ASP A 124 11.28 19.63 -10.03
CA ASP A 124 10.17 18.71 -9.73
C ASP A 124 10.37 17.93 -8.41
N ALA A 125 11.56 17.94 -7.82
CA ALA A 125 11.89 17.09 -6.67
C ALA A 125 10.98 17.34 -5.47
N LYS A 126 10.76 18.61 -5.11
CA LYS A 126 9.89 18.97 -3.98
C LYS A 126 8.41 18.64 -4.27
N PRO A 127 7.81 19.04 -5.42
CA PRO A 127 6.46 18.61 -5.78
C PRO A 127 6.26 17.09 -5.74
N VAL A 128 7.16 16.32 -6.36
CA VAL A 128 7.09 14.86 -6.43
C VAL A 128 7.14 14.23 -5.04
N ALA A 129 8.14 14.59 -4.22
CA ALA A 129 8.26 14.10 -2.86
C ALA A 129 7.03 14.46 -2.00
N THR A 130 6.47 15.66 -2.21
CA THR A 130 5.27 16.12 -1.50
C THR A 130 4.05 15.28 -1.87
N ARG A 131 3.84 14.98 -3.16
CA ARG A 131 2.73 14.12 -3.60
C ARG A 131 2.87 12.70 -3.07
N PHE A 132 4.07 12.13 -3.14
CA PHE A 132 4.36 10.81 -2.58
C PHE A 132 4.06 10.76 -1.07
N ALA A 133 4.56 11.74 -0.31
CA ALA A 133 4.34 11.79 1.14
C ALA A 133 2.84 11.97 1.49
N ALA A 134 2.12 12.79 0.72
CA ALA A 134 0.68 12.97 0.90
C ALA A 134 -0.09 11.67 0.67
N GLY A 135 0.24 10.92 -0.38
CA GLY A 135 -0.37 9.62 -0.66
C GLY A 135 -0.08 8.58 0.42
N ALA A 136 1.17 8.53 0.91
CA ALA A 136 1.53 7.65 2.02
C ALA A 136 0.73 7.95 3.29
N GLY A 137 0.48 9.24 3.59
CA GLY A 137 -0.36 9.67 4.70
C GLY A 137 -1.86 9.38 4.51
N ALA A 138 -2.34 9.33 3.27
CA ALA A 138 -3.74 9.01 2.98
C ALA A 138 -4.12 7.57 3.33
N GLN A 139 -3.15 6.65 3.43
CA GLN A 139 -3.38 5.25 3.80
C GLN A 139 -3.93 5.07 5.23
N THR A 140 -3.73 6.05 6.11
CA THR A 140 -4.19 5.99 7.51
C THR A 140 -5.54 6.71 7.74
N GLN A 141 -6.14 7.27 6.69
CA GLN A 141 -7.46 7.89 6.73
C GLN A 141 -8.54 6.82 6.53
#